data_AF-A0A1J5T3Y5-F1
#
_entry.id   AF-A0A1J5T3Y5-F1
#
_cell.length_a   1.000
_cell.length_b   1.000
_cell.length_c   1.000
_cell.angle_alpha   90.00
_cell.angle_beta   90.00
_cell.angle_gamma   90.00
#
_symmetry.space_group_name_H-M   'P 1'
#
loop_
_entity.id
_entity.type
_entity.pdbx_description
1 polymer ?
#
loop_
_entity_poly.entity_id
_entity_poly.type
_entity_poly.pdbx_seq_one_letter_code
_entity_poly.pdbx_strand_id
1 'polypeptide(L)'
;MHYRNGREAKNGDKIVFLGFAGGVITAFGTLRDAVAGNDYCNGHIQIGAEPSAGDPIACMCDCLHVEDVGAILTEKGLDKCPAGM
;
A
#
# COMPACT_ATOMS: atom_id res chain seq x y z
N MET A 1 -11.12 1.57 8.88
CA MET A 1 -9.84 0.85 8.87
C MET A 1 -8.79 1.82 8.38
N HIS A 2 -7.57 1.81 8.89
CA HIS A 2 -6.59 2.86 8.62
C HIS A 2 -5.21 2.33 8.26
N TYR A 3 -4.58 3.01 7.29
CA TYR A 3 -3.20 2.80 6.93
C TYR A 3 -2.25 3.27 8.03
N ARG A 4 -0.95 2.95 7.90
CA ARG A 4 0.09 3.32 8.86
C ARG A 4 0.11 4.81 9.24
N ASN A 5 -0.25 5.69 8.31
CA ASN A 5 -0.27 7.14 8.50
C ASN A 5 -1.64 7.68 8.96
N GLY A 6 -2.60 6.83 9.31
CA GLY A 6 -3.93 7.21 9.75
C GLY A 6 -4.92 7.53 8.63
N ARG A 7 -4.54 7.45 7.35
CA ARG A 7 -5.48 7.57 6.23
C ARG A 7 -6.49 6.43 6.26
N GLU A 8 -7.76 6.71 6.04
CA GLU A 8 -8.80 5.69 5.90
C GLU A 8 -8.49 4.79 4.70
N ALA A 9 -8.51 3.47 4.93
CA ALA A 9 -8.26 2.45 3.93
C ALA A 9 -9.55 1.94 3.29
N LYS A 10 -9.56 1.78 1.96
CA LYS A 10 -10.73 1.35 1.18
C LYS A 10 -10.37 0.24 0.20
N ASN A 11 -11.29 -0.70 0.00
CA ASN A 11 -11.15 -1.67 -1.08
C ASN A 11 -11.13 -0.92 -2.42
N GLY A 12 -10.23 -1.33 -3.32
CA GLY A 12 -9.93 -0.66 -4.58
C GLY A 12 -8.72 0.28 -4.52
N ASP A 13 -8.25 0.64 -3.32
CA ASP A 13 -7.09 1.51 -3.15
C ASP A 13 -5.82 0.84 -3.71
N LYS A 14 -4.95 1.66 -4.33
CA LYS A 14 -3.60 1.22 -4.71
C LYS A 14 -2.69 1.44 -3.51
N ILE A 15 -2.07 0.38 -3.04
CA ILE A 15 -1.29 0.38 -1.80
C ILE A 15 0.08 -0.24 -2.00
N VAL A 16 1.02 0.18 -1.15
CA VAL A 16 2.29 -0.51 -0.92
C VAL A 16 2.27 -1.17 0.45
N PHE A 17 2.83 -2.36 0.54
CA PHE A 17 3.06 -3.05 1.81
C PHE A 17 4.53 -2.97 2.18
N LEU A 18 4.80 -2.54 3.40
CA LEU A 18 6.16 -2.23 3.88
C LEU A 18 6.82 -3.42 4.60
N GLY A 19 6.24 -4.62 4.50
CA GLY A 19 6.57 -5.75 5.37
C GLY A 19 6.12 -5.52 6.81
N PHE A 20 6.01 -6.59 7.60
CA PHE A 20 5.63 -6.49 9.01
C PHE A 20 6.66 -5.65 9.77
N ALA A 21 6.28 -4.47 10.23
CA ALA A 21 7.13 -3.47 10.89
C ALA A 21 8.35 -2.96 10.06
N GLY A 22 8.39 -3.21 8.75
CA GLY A 22 9.50 -2.79 7.88
C GLY A 22 9.35 -1.38 7.30
N GLY A 23 10.42 -0.90 6.67
CA GLY A 23 10.47 0.34 5.89
C GLY A 23 10.73 0.12 4.40
N VAL A 24 10.60 -1.12 3.93
CA VAL A 24 10.91 -1.53 2.56
C VAL A 24 9.63 -2.02 1.89
N ILE A 25 9.33 -1.54 0.68
CA ILE A 25 8.19 -2.02 -0.08
C ILE A 25 8.44 -3.47 -0.51
N THR A 26 7.62 -4.41 -0.03
CA THR A 26 7.71 -5.84 -0.34
C THR A 26 6.58 -6.31 -1.26
N ALA A 27 5.47 -5.56 -1.35
CA ALA A 27 4.41 -5.77 -2.32
C ALA A 27 3.76 -4.44 -2.72
N PHE A 28 3.20 -4.40 -3.93
CA PHE A 28 2.41 -3.31 -4.46
C PHE A 28 1.22 -3.89 -5.21
N GLY A 29 0.05 -3.29 -5.04
CA GLY A 29 -1.15 -3.76 -5.73
C GLY A 29 -2.42 -3.06 -5.27
N THR A 30 -3.55 -3.72 -5.51
CA THR A 30 -4.88 -3.22 -5.18
C THR A 30 -5.39 -3.90 -3.92
N LEU A 31 -5.88 -3.12 -2.96
CA LEU A 31 -6.54 -3.67 -1.78
C LEU A 31 -7.90 -4.28 -2.16
N ARG A 32 -8.17 -5.52 -1.72
CA ARG A 32 -9.47 -6.17 -1.86
C ARG A 32 -9.87 -6.93 -0.61
N ASP A 33 -11.18 -7.19 -0.49
CA ASP A 33 -11.81 -8.04 0.53
C ASP A 33 -11.51 -7.62 1.98
N ALA A 34 -11.13 -6.36 2.21
CA ALA A 34 -10.96 -5.84 3.55
C ALA A 34 -12.31 -5.49 4.19
N VAL A 35 -12.45 -5.84 5.47
CA VAL A 35 -13.67 -5.60 6.25
C VAL A 35 -13.51 -4.36 7.13
N ALA A 36 -14.50 -3.46 7.10
CA ALA A 36 -14.45 -2.25 7.92
C ALA A 36 -14.32 -2.57 9.42
N GLY A 37 -13.53 -1.76 10.14
CA GLY A 37 -13.31 -1.89 11.58
C GLY A 37 -12.14 -2.78 12.01
N ASN A 38 -11.40 -3.37 11.07
CA ASN A 38 -10.18 -4.15 11.36
C ASN A 38 -8.95 -3.58 10.63
N ASP A 39 -7.91 -3.24 11.39
CA ASP A 39 -6.65 -2.68 10.87
C ASP A 39 -5.54 -3.73 10.76
N TYR A 40 -5.75 -4.94 11.32
CA TYR A 40 -4.74 -5.99 11.39
C TYR A 40 -5.04 -7.12 10.41
N CYS A 41 -4.10 -7.37 9.49
CA CYS A 41 -4.13 -8.48 8.52
C CYS A 41 -5.51 -8.68 7.89
N ASN A 42 -6.00 -7.66 7.19
CA ASN A 42 -7.38 -7.53 6.73
C ASN A 42 -7.42 -7.31 5.21
N GLY A 43 -7.90 -8.32 4.48
CA GLY A 43 -7.94 -8.31 3.02
C GLY A 43 -6.63 -8.74 2.36
N HIS A 44 -6.59 -8.61 1.04
CA HIS A 44 -5.48 -9.05 0.20
C HIS A 44 -4.98 -7.95 -0.73
N ILE A 45 -3.71 -8.05 -1.11
CA ILE A 45 -3.06 -7.17 -2.09
C ILE A 45 -3.05 -7.89 -3.43
N GLN A 46 -3.96 -7.52 -4.31
CA GLN A 46 -4.00 -8.04 -5.67
C GLN A 46 -2.85 -7.41 -6.49
N ILE A 47 -1.84 -8.21 -6.81
CA ILE A 47 -0.66 -7.79 -7.59
C ILE A 47 -0.90 -7.92 -9.10
N GLY A 48 -1.66 -8.94 -9.51
CA GLY A 48 -1.98 -9.23 -10.91
C GLY A 48 -3.24 -8.53 -11.42
N ALA A 49 -3.56 -8.77 -12.69
CA ALA A 49 -4.80 -8.30 -13.30
C ALA A 49 -6.06 -8.93 -12.65
N GLU A 50 -5.94 -10.18 -12.21
CA GLU A 50 -7.01 -10.93 -11.54
C GLU A 50 -6.58 -11.34 -10.12
N PRO A 51 -7.54 -11.51 -9.19
CA PRO A 51 -7.28 -12.09 -7.87
C PRO A 51 -6.62 -13.46 -7.96
N SER A 52 -5.58 -13.69 -7.16
CA SER A 52 -4.91 -14.98 -7.09
C SER A 52 -4.85 -15.51 -5.65
N ALA A 53 -4.72 -16.83 -5.51
CA ALA A 53 -4.48 -17.46 -4.21
C ALA A 53 -3.10 -17.10 -3.62
N GLY A 54 -2.17 -16.58 -4.44
CA GLY A 54 -0.86 -16.12 -4.01
C GLY A 54 -0.83 -14.66 -3.59
N ASP A 55 -1.95 -13.94 -3.63
CA ASP A 55 -2.00 -12.52 -3.27
C ASP A 55 -1.66 -12.34 -1.79
N PRO A 56 -0.66 -11.50 -1.46
CA PRO A 56 -0.25 -11.28 -0.08
C PRO A 56 -1.39 -10.77 0.78
N ILE A 57 -1.38 -11.15 2.06
CA ILE A 57 -2.30 -10.56 3.04
C ILE A 57 -1.90 -9.11 3.30
N ALA A 58 -2.90 -8.22 3.37
CA ALA A 58 -2.68 -6.81 3.63
C ALA A 58 -2.82 -6.52 5.14
N CYS A 59 -1.76 -6.04 5.79
CA CYS A 59 -1.86 -5.52 7.15
C CYS A 59 -1.96 -3.99 7.07
N MET A 60 -3.09 -3.39 7.45
CA MET A 60 -3.34 -1.97 7.17
C MET A 60 -2.33 -1.06 7.87
N CYS A 61 -1.95 -1.39 9.10
CA CYS A 61 -0.91 -0.67 9.83
C CYS A 61 0.50 -0.80 9.23
N ASP A 62 0.71 -1.70 8.27
CA ASP A 62 1.95 -1.87 7.51
C ASP A 62 1.81 -1.48 6.03
N CYS A 63 0.64 -0.95 5.64
CA CYS A 63 0.39 -0.46 4.29
C CYS A 63 0.33 1.07 4.26
N LEU A 64 0.63 1.64 3.10
CA LEU A 64 0.40 3.05 2.76
C LEU A 64 -0.31 3.14 1.42
N HIS A 65 -1.15 4.17 1.28
CA HIS A 65 -1.70 4.54 -0.02
C HIS A 65 -0.60 5.09 -0.93
N VAL A 66 -0.63 4.75 -2.22
CA VAL A 66 0.44 5.11 -3.17
C VAL A 66 0.60 6.62 -3.36
N GLU A 67 -0.49 7.37 -3.25
CA GLU A 67 -0.44 8.85 -3.32
C GLU A 67 0.31 9.45 -2.14
N ASP A 68 0.17 8.87 -0.95
CA ASP A 68 0.87 9.36 0.23
C ASP A 68 2.38 9.08 0.11
N VAL A 69 2.74 7.93 -0.48
CA VAL A 69 4.14 7.65 -0.85
C VAL A 69 4.63 8.66 -1.89
N GLY A 70 3.82 8.99 -2.89
CA GLY A 70 4.13 10.02 -3.88
C GLY A 70 4.38 11.40 -3.25
N ALA A 71 3.59 11.77 -2.25
CA ALA A 71 3.81 13.02 -1.50
C ALA A 71 5.14 13.00 -0.73
N ILE A 72 5.50 11.88 -0.09
CA ILE A 72 6.79 11.71 0.60
C ILE A 72 7.97 11.79 -0.40
N LEU A 73 7.84 11.15 -1.58
CA LEU A 73 8.86 11.24 -2.63
C LEU A 73 9.03 12.68 -3.13
N THR A 74 7.93 13.40 -3.28
CA THR A 74 7.93 14.83 -3.66
C THR A 74 8.63 15.69 -2.61
N GLU A 75 8.37 15.45 -1.33
CA GLU A 75 9.04 16.16 -0.22
C GLU A 75 10.57 15.99 -0.27
N LYS A 76 11.04 14.81 -0.72
CA LYS A 76 12.47 14.51 -0.88
C LYS A 76 13.02 14.89 -2.26
N GLY A 77 12.21 15.45 -3.15
CA GLY A 77 12.59 15.83 -4.52
C GLY A 77 12.92 14.62 -5.42
N LEU A 78 12.37 13.45 -5.10
CA LEU A 78 12.56 12.19 -5.83
C LEU A 78 11.39 11.89 -6.79
N ASP A 79 10.41 12.77 -6.90
CA ASP A 79 9.26 12.68 -7.80
C ASP A 79 9.61 12.94 -9.27
N LYS A 80 10.72 13.64 -9.52
CA LYS A 80 11.13 14.06 -10.86
C LYS A 80 12.16 13.11 -11.44
N CYS A 81 12.05 12.88 -12.76
CA CYS A 81 13.13 12.24 -13.50
C CYS A 81 14.39 13.12 -13.41
N PRO A 82 15.56 12.55 -13.08
CA PRO A 82 16.81 13.31 -13.09
C PRO A 82 17.09 13.90 -14.47
N ALA A 83 17.61 15.13 -14.51
CA ALA A 83 17.90 15.81 -15.77
C ALA A 83 18.99 15.06 -16.55
N GLY A 84 18.71 14.75 -17.82
CA GLY A 84 19.68 14.15 -18.75
C GLY A 84 19.80 12.63 -18.70
N MET A 85 18.84 11.93 -18.07
CA MET A 85 18.58 10.50 -18.32
C MET A 85 17.61 10.29 -19.47
#